data_AF-A0A350XR05-F1
#
_entry.id   AF-A0A350XR05-F1
#
_cell.length_a   1.000
_cell.length_b   1.000
_cell.length_c   1.000
_cell.angle_alpha   90.00
_cell.angle_beta   90.00
_cell.angle_gamma   90.00
#
_symmetry.space_group_name_H-M   'P 1'
#
loop_
_entity.id
_entity.type
_entity.pdbx_description
1 polymer ?
#
loop_
_entity_poly.entity_id
_entity_poly.type
_entity_poly.pdbx_seq_one_letter_code
_entity_poly.pdbx_strand_id
1 'polypeptide(L)'
;MIRFGVSGLPPDGDDAAFLDALVGRGQTAFEFAFTSGFPWKEKRCEAFGRLAAERGVAISIHAPYFAILTSDDPEKAKLTRSALEHTMKLGHAFGSRVIVAHTGYVKRRTPEQLHRLAEESLEIIEPKVRHLGVALGLEVSGTDRAFGTLGDIALIAEKFSFVHPVVDWAHVHAMSGGALTSKDAFLGVFGFLRDRFPGWTLDPLHCQFTDNEFGHGGEVRHLPYGKGTLRVGPLVEAAAEAGMRLTLISEAREKSSHIAIQEELEAARSFVQPQAPAPDQTRPLASGRVAFPQDLRIVAEGDGWVPVGLERQVRLSNPDKPFFPGGETKGDLVAYYHSVAPVLLPHLRDRAIVLARFPDGADGDWFYEKQAPSHKPEWLPTAPLWSGHRGDVIDFVTAPEVSSLLWIVNLGAIEIHPWLSRVATATTPDFAIFDLDPADGATWDQVVTAAEVIRVALERLGLAGYPKTSGATGLHIYVPLDPVHPYERVRHFVEAVGRLVVAADPGLATMEWDIPRRAGKVFIDHNQNVGGKTIASVYSVRPRAGAP
;
A
#
# COMPACT_ATOMS: atom_id res chain seq x y z
N MET A 1 -11.79 -2.69 5.12
CA MET A 1 -11.47 -2.35 6.53
C MET A 1 -11.57 -0.84 6.71
N ILE A 2 -12.39 -0.35 7.65
CA ILE A 2 -12.49 1.07 8.00
C ILE A 2 -11.85 1.24 9.39
N ARG A 3 -10.98 2.23 9.58
CA ARG A 3 -10.51 2.68 10.89
C ARG A 3 -11.33 3.90 11.29
N PHE A 4 -11.77 3.96 12.54
CA PHE A 4 -12.50 5.10 13.07
C PHE A 4 -11.72 5.76 14.20
N GLY A 5 -11.79 7.08 14.26
CA GLY A 5 -11.05 7.89 15.20
C GLY A 5 -11.68 9.26 15.44
N VAL A 6 -11.05 10.01 16.33
CA VAL A 6 -11.41 11.40 16.64
C VAL A 6 -10.18 12.29 16.48
N SER A 7 -10.41 13.60 16.38
CA SER A 7 -9.35 14.61 16.32
C SER A 7 -9.18 15.31 17.67
N GLY A 8 -7.95 15.66 18.03
CA GLY A 8 -7.67 16.47 19.21
C GLY A 8 -6.21 16.47 19.65
N LEU A 9 -5.98 16.94 20.87
CA LEU A 9 -4.73 16.76 21.58
C LEU A 9 -4.97 15.78 22.74
N PRO A 10 -4.12 14.75 22.90
CA PRO A 10 -4.22 13.88 24.06
C PRO A 10 -3.97 14.68 25.35
N PRO A 11 -4.61 14.30 26.46
CA PRO A 11 -4.39 14.96 27.75
C PRO A 11 -2.92 14.83 28.18
N ASP A 12 -2.45 15.77 28.99
CA ASP A 12 -1.15 15.64 29.65
C ASP A 12 -1.19 14.43 30.61
N GLY A 13 -0.27 13.47 30.44
CA GLY A 13 -0.27 12.25 31.24
C GLY A 13 0.39 11.06 30.54
N ASP A 14 -0.13 9.88 30.82
CA ASP A 14 0.36 8.60 30.29
C ASP A 14 -0.21 8.34 28.89
N ASP A 15 0.65 8.51 27.88
CA ASP A 15 0.32 8.29 26.47
C ASP A 15 -0.16 6.85 26.20
N ALA A 16 0.35 5.84 26.93
CA ALA A 16 -0.06 4.45 26.76
C ALA A 16 -1.49 4.23 27.28
N ALA A 17 -1.81 4.75 28.46
CA ALA A 17 -3.15 4.67 29.03
C ALA A 17 -4.20 5.39 28.16
N PHE A 18 -3.82 6.52 27.54
CA PHE A 18 -4.67 7.21 26.57
C PHE A 18 -4.98 6.35 25.35
N LEU A 19 -3.95 5.72 24.75
CA LEU A 19 -4.11 4.84 23.60
C LEU A 19 -4.90 3.57 23.95
N ASP A 20 -4.68 2.98 25.13
CA ASP A 20 -5.46 1.84 25.61
C ASP A 20 -6.94 2.22 25.77
N ALA A 21 -7.23 3.44 26.25
CA ALA A 21 -8.59 3.93 26.34
C ALA A 21 -9.23 4.21 24.97
N LEU A 22 -8.46 4.64 23.96
CA LEU A 22 -8.94 4.77 22.58
C LEU A 22 -9.34 3.40 22.01
N VAL A 23 -8.43 2.41 22.11
CA VAL A 23 -8.66 1.06 21.62
C VAL A 23 -9.81 0.38 22.37
N GLY A 24 -9.90 0.57 23.68
CA GLY A 24 -11.01 0.05 24.49
C GLY A 24 -12.38 0.63 24.11
N ARG A 25 -12.41 1.78 23.43
CA ARG A 25 -13.63 2.34 22.82
C ARG A 25 -13.81 1.90 21.37
N GLY A 26 -13.00 1.02 20.81
CA GLY A 26 -13.06 0.61 19.39
C GLY A 26 -12.45 1.62 18.42
N GLN A 27 -11.76 2.65 18.91
CA GLN A 27 -11.15 3.69 18.09
C GLN A 27 -9.71 3.28 17.71
N THR A 28 -9.49 3.06 16.41
CA THR A 28 -8.21 2.60 15.85
C THR A 28 -7.56 3.65 14.94
N ALA A 29 -7.99 4.90 15.05
CA ALA A 29 -7.36 6.05 14.43
C ALA A 29 -7.41 7.26 15.38
N PHE A 30 -6.46 8.18 15.23
CA PHE A 30 -6.44 9.43 15.97
C PHE A 30 -5.72 10.51 15.18
N GLU A 31 -6.33 11.70 15.10
CA GLU A 31 -5.73 12.85 14.42
C GLU A 31 -5.27 13.91 15.43
N PHE A 32 -4.00 14.30 15.32
CA PHE A 32 -3.45 15.37 16.12
C PHE A 32 -3.84 16.73 15.54
N ALA A 33 -4.60 17.52 16.31
CA ALA A 33 -5.03 18.85 15.91
C ALA A 33 -3.96 19.92 16.22
N PHE A 34 -2.94 20.07 15.37
CA PHE A 34 -1.90 21.12 15.49
C PHE A 34 -2.34 22.46 14.89
N THR A 35 -3.62 22.79 15.04
CA THR A 35 -4.30 23.89 14.34
C THR A 35 -3.76 25.29 14.70
N SER A 36 -3.20 25.44 15.91
CA SER A 36 -2.67 26.71 16.43
C SER A 36 -1.14 26.74 16.58
N GLY A 37 -0.45 25.61 16.39
CA GLY A 37 1.00 25.51 16.55
C GLY A 37 1.48 24.08 16.83
N PHE A 38 2.75 23.96 17.24
CA PHE A 38 3.42 22.66 17.43
C PHE A 38 3.71 22.42 18.91
N PRO A 39 2.77 21.81 19.66
CA PRO A 39 2.96 21.59 21.09
C PRO A 39 4.01 20.52 21.38
N TRP A 40 4.28 19.64 20.41
CA TRP A 40 5.11 18.44 20.58
C TRP A 40 6.40 18.52 19.78
N LYS A 41 7.45 17.91 20.34
CA LYS A 41 8.75 17.76 19.69
C LYS A 41 8.90 16.33 19.16
N GLU A 42 9.75 16.18 18.16
CA GLU A 42 10.04 14.93 17.44
C GLU A 42 10.19 13.70 18.34
N LYS A 43 11.03 13.77 19.38
CA LYS A 43 11.26 12.65 20.32
C LYS A 43 9.98 12.14 21.01
N ARG A 44 9.04 13.03 21.36
CA ARG A 44 7.75 12.62 21.94
C ARG A 44 6.87 11.99 20.86
N CYS A 45 6.86 12.56 19.65
CA CYS A 45 6.14 12.01 18.50
C CYS A 45 6.60 10.58 18.18
N GLU A 46 7.91 10.32 18.18
CA GLU A 46 8.47 8.97 17.97
C GLU A 46 8.04 7.98 19.05
N ALA A 47 8.08 8.38 20.32
CA ALA A 47 7.67 7.52 21.42
C ALA A 47 6.17 7.19 21.33
N PHE A 48 5.34 8.19 21.08
CA PHE A 48 3.90 8.02 20.91
C PHE A 48 3.57 7.17 19.68
N GLY A 49 4.24 7.43 18.55
CA GLY A 49 4.06 6.70 17.30
C GLY A 49 4.33 5.20 17.45
N ARG A 50 5.38 4.83 18.19
CA ARG A 50 5.66 3.41 18.51
C ARG A 50 4.53 2.78 19.33
N LEU A 51 4.09 3.45 20.40
CA LEU A 51 2.99 2.96 21.25
C LEU A 51 1.68 2.80 20.47
N ALA A 52 1.40 3.73 19.56
CA ALA A 52 0.22 3.69 18.69
C ALA A 52 0.31 2.52 17.70
N ALA A 53 1.48 2.31 17.07
CA ALA A 53 1.72 1.21 16.14
C ALA A 53 1.57 -0.16 16.81
N GLU A 54 2.09 -0.34 18.03
CA GLU A 54 1.92 -1.56 18.84
C GLU A 54 0.44 -1.91 19.09
N ARG A 55 -0.42 -0.89 19.13
CA ARG A 55 -1.86 -1.00 19.38
C ARG A 55 -2.70 -0.98 18.10
N GLY A 56 -2.07 -0.89 16.93
CA GLY A 56 -2.77 -0.80 15.65
C GLY A 56 -3.55 0.50 15.45
N VAL A 57 -3.20 1.58 16.16
CA VAL A 57 -3.84 2.90 16.02
C VAL A 57 -3.14 3.69 14.92
N ALA A 58 -3.90 4.06 13.88
CA ALA A 58 -3.39 4.91 12.80
C ALA A 58 -3.36 6.38 13.23
N ILE A 59 -2.22 7.04 13.03
CA ILE A 59 -2.03 8.45 13.38
C ILE A 59 -2.04 9.32 12.12
N SER A 60 -2.73 10.46 12.19
CA SER A 60 -2.62 11.59 11.25
C SER A 60 -2.38 12.88 12.02
N ILE A 61 -2.00 13.95 11.31
CA ILE A 61 -1.78 15.28 11.91
C ILE A 61 -2.46 16.31 11.06
N HIS A 62 -3.33 17.12 11.66
CA HIS A 62 -3.86 18.31 11.02
C HIS A 62 -2.88 19.48 11.20
N ALA A 63 -2.38 20.00 10.08
CA ALA A 63 -1.46 21.13 10.05
C ALA A 63 -2.12 22.42 10.60
N PRO A 64 -1.33 23.42 11.02
CA PRO A 64 -1.87 24.70 11.47
C PRO A 64 -2.74 25.38 10.41
N TYR A 65 -3.86 26.00 10.81
CA TYR A 65 -4.81 26.62 9.87
C TYR A 65 -4.22 27.76 9.03
N PHE A 66 -3.13 28.36 9.48
CA PHE A 66 -2.44 29.39 8.70
C PHE A 66 -1.59 28.82 7.55
N ALA A 67 -1.30 27.51 7.56
CA ALA A 67 -0.44 26.85 6.58
C ALA A 67 -1.22 26.54 5.30
N ILE A 68 -1.52 27.58 4.51
CA ILE A 68 -2.31 27.50 3.28
C ILE A 68 -1.47 27.75 2.02
N LEU A 69 -1.61 26.88 1.03
CA LEU A 69 -0.77 26.88 -0.18
C LEU A 69 -0.99 28.11 -1.09
N THR A 70 -2.14 28.76 -1.01
CA THR A 70 -2.54 29.86 -1.91
C THR A 70 -2.20 31.26 -1.37
N SER A 71 -1.11 31.40 -0.60
CA SER A 71 -0.65 32.73 -0.13
C SER A 71 0.21 33.42 -1.19
N ASP A 72 -0.18 34.63 -1.57
CA ASP A 72 0.57 35.54 -2.47
C ASP A 72 1.52 36.49 -1.72
N ASP A 73 1.34 36.62 -0.40
CA ASP A 73 2.28 37.31 0.48
C ASP A 73 3.55 36.44 0.68
N PRO A 74 4.74 36.94 0.30
CA PRO A 74 5.97 36.13 0.33
C PRO A 74 6.36 35.62 1.72
N GLU A 75 6.14 36.41 2.77
CA GLU A 75 6.47 36.04 4.15
C GLU A 75 5.50 34.98 4.68
N LYS A 76 4.19 35.14 4.41
CA LYS A 76 3.18 34.12 4.76
C LYS A 76 3.35 32.83 3.95
N ALA A 77 3.73 32.93 2.68
CA ALA A 77 4.02 31.77 1.85
C ALA A 77 5.24 31.00 2.40
N LYS A 78 6.31 31.72 2.80
CA LYS A 78 7.47 31.14 3.46
C LYS A 78 7.11 30.48 4.80
N LEU A 79 6.30 31.14 5.62
CA LEU A 79 5.81 30.61 6.89
C LEU A 79 4.98 29.33 6.69
N THR A 80 4.07 29.33 5.71
CA THR A 80 3.28 28.16 5.33
C THR A 80 4.18 26.99 4.97
N ARG A 81 5.14 27.18 4.05
CA ARG A 81 6.04 26.12 3.62
C ARG A 81 6.84 25.57 4.79
N SER A 82 7.32 26.44 5.69
CA SER A 82 8.04 26.01 6.90
C SER A 82 7.15 25.22 7.86
N ALA A 83 5.89 25.60 8.01
CA ALA A 83 4.94 24.90 8.88
C ALA A 83 4.56 23.54 8.30
N LEU A 84 4.29 23.45 6.99
CA LEU A 84 4.05 22.16 6.32
C LEU A 84 5.28 21.25 6.40
N GLU A 85 6.48 21.77 6.12
CA GLU A 85 7.73 21.01 6.20
C GLU A 85 7.93 20.45 7.62
N HIS A 86 7.68 21.27 8.65
CA HIS A 86 7.78 20.84 10.03
C HIS A 86 6.70 19.82 10.41
N THR A 87 5.45 20.03 9.98
CA THR A 87 4.34 19.09 10.22
C THR A 87 4.65 17.73 9.61
N MET A 88 5.21 17.68 8.40
CA MET A 88 5.60 16.44 7.73
C MET A 88 6.75 15.72 8.46
N LYS A 89 7.73 16.45 9.00
CA LYS A 89 8.78 15.86 9.84
C LYS A 89 8.21 15.26 11.13
N LEU A 90 7.28 15.96 11.78
CA LEU A 90 6.56 15.39 12.93
C LEU A 90 5.72 14.18 12.52
N GLY A 91 5.07 14.22 11.35
CA GLY A 91 4.37 13.10 10.73
C GLY A 91 5.25 11.87 10.59
N HIS A 92 6.48 12.06 10.08
CA HIS A 92 7.46 11.00 9.93
C HIS A 92 7.83 10.40 11.29
N ALA A 93 8.11 11.27 12.27
CA ALA A 93 8.40 10.85 13.63
C ALA A 93 7.26 10.06 14.28
N PHE A 94 6.00 10.46 14.07
CA PHE A 94 4.83 9.69 14.53
C PHE A 94 4.63 8.36 13.80
N GLY A 95 5.26 8.14 12.65
CA GLY A 95 4.92 7.04 11.74
C GLY A 95 3.59 7.25 11.01
N SER A 96 3.16 8.51 10.86
CA SER A 96 1.95 8.86 10.12
C SER A 96 2.12 8.61 8.62
N ARG A 97 1.05 8.15 7.95
CA ARG A 97 0.99 8.04 6.49
C ARG A 97 0.69 9.38 5.82
N VAL A 98 -0.02 10.27 6.50
CA VAL A 98 -0.57 11.51 5.91
C VAL A 98 -0.64 12.62 6.95
N ILE A 99 -0.33 13.84 6.54
CA ILE A 99 -0.72 15.06 7.25
C ILE A 99 -1.88 15.72 6.50
N VAL A 100 -2.80 16.37 7.21
CA VAL A 100 -3.94 17.09 6.62
C VAL A 100 -3.61 18.57 6.56
N ALA A 101 -3.83 19.20 5.42
CA ALA A 101 -3.66 20.64 5.23
C ALA A 101 -4.72 21.21 4.29
N HIS A 102 -5.06 22.47 4.49
CA HIS A 102 -5.95 23.19 3.59
C HIS A 102 -5.17 23.84 2.45
N THR A 103 -5.78 23.91 1.28
CA THR A 103 -5.17 24.58 0.12
C THR A 103 -5.24 26.12 0.25
N GLY A 104 -6.31 26.65 0.87
CA GLY A 104 -6.50 28.06 1.19
C GLY A 104 -7.76 28.67 0.57
N TYR A 105 -7.70 29.96 0.22
CA TYR A 105 -8.90 30.76 -0.08
C TYR A 105 -8.90 31.29 -1.50
N VAL A 106 -10.06 31.39 -2.13
CA VAL A 106 -10.22 31.96 -3.48
C VAL A 106 -9.88 33.46 -3.48
N LYS A 107 -10.50 34.24 -2.58
CA LYS A 107 -10.45 35.72 -2.59
C LYS A 107 -10.87 36.29 -3.96
N ARG A 108 -10.09 37.20 -4.56
CA ARG A 108 -10.35 37.81 -5.88
C ARG A 108 -9.52 37.15 -7.00
N ARG A 109 -9.11 35.90 -6.82
CA ARG A 109 -8.16 35.21 -7.71
C ARG A 109 -8.88 34.24 -8.63
N THR A 110 -8.34 34.06 -9.84
CA THR A 110 -8.84 33.05 -10.78
C THR A 110 -8.36 31.65 -10.38
N PRO A 111 -9.01 30.58 -10.84
CA PRO A 111 -8.53 29.21 -10.63
C PRO A 111 -7.07 29.02 -11.04
N GLU A 112 -6.65 29.57 -12.18
CA GLU A 112 -5.28 29.45 -12.69
C GLU A 112 -4.26 30.12 -11.77
N GLN A 113 -4.63 31.25 -11.14
CA GLN A 113 -3.78 31.92 -10.15
C GLN A 113 -3.66 31.10 -8.87
N LEU A 114 -4.74 30.44 -8.43
CA LEU A 114 -4.74 29.61 -7.23
C LEU A 114 -3.90 28.35 -7.42
N HIS A 115 -4.08 27.66 -8.55
CA HIS A 115 -3.24 26.53 -8.95
C HIS A 115 -1.78 26.92 -9.01
N ARG A 116 -1.43 28.03 -9.68
CA ARG A 116 -0.04 28.50 -9.74
C ARG A 116 0.58 28.73 -8.35
N LEU A 117 -0.12 29.43 -7.44
CA LEU A 117 0.39 29.69 -6.09
C LEU A 117 0.61 28.39 -5.30
N ALA A 118 -0.31 27.43 -5.45
CA ALA A 118 -0.18 26.13 -4.81
C ALA A 118 0.99 25.34 -5.38
N GLU A 119 1.12 25.27 -6.70
CA GLU A 119 2.21 24.61 -7.41
C GLU A 119 3.57 25.20 -7.03
N GLU A 120 3.74 26.53 -7.07
CA GLU A 120 4.97 27.21 -6.64
C GLU A 120 5.36 26.87 -5.20
N SER A 121 4.37 26.77 -4.30
CA SER A 121 4.62 26.37 -2.91
C SER A 121 5.08 24.91 -2.80
N LEU A 122 4.51 24.03 -3.63
CA LEU A 122 4.79 22.59 -3.64
C LEU A 122 6.13 22.26 -4.30
N GLU A 123 6.50 22.93 -5.39
CA GLU A 123 7.82 22.78 -6.06
C GLU A 123 8.97 23.08 -5.09
N ILE A 124 8.78 24.04 -4.17
CA ILE A 124 9.79 24.40 -3.16
C ILE A 124 9.85 23.39 -2.02
N ILE A 125 8.71 22.82 -1.60
CA ILE A 125 8.66 21.93 -0.44
C ILE A 125 9.04 20.49 -0.81
N GLU A 126 8.63 20.01 -1.99
CA GLU A 126 8.74 18.60 -2.40
C GLU A 126 10.15 18.02 -2.22
N PRO A 127 11.24 18.64 -2.71
CA PRO A 127 12.58 18.07 -2.58
C PRO A 127 13.00 17.85 -1.12
N LYS A 128 12.42 18.62 -0.19
CA LYS A 128 12.73 18.57 1.24
C LYS A 128 11.93 17.53 2.01
N VAL A 129 10.80 17.07 1.48
CA VAL A 129 9.86 16.21 2.23
C VAL A 129 9.59 14.88 1.55
N ARG A 130 9.87 14.73 0.24
CA ARG A 130 9.59 13.50 -0.51
C ARG A 130 10.23 12.23 0.09
N HIS A 131 11.38 12.38 0.73
CA HIS A 131 12.11 11.27 1.34
C HIS A 131 11.57 10.85 2.71
N LEU A 132 10.64 11.61 3.30
CA LEU A 132 10.06 11.32 4.62
C LEU A 132 9.03 10.17 4.56
N GLY A 133 8.52 9.83 3.37
CA GLY A 133 7.50 8.79 3.23
C GLY A 133 6.13 9.15 3.81
N VAL A 134 5.88 10.45 4.06
CA VAL A 134 4.60 10.99 4.57
C VAL A 134 3.94 11.80 3.46
N ALA A 135 2.67 11.54 3.20
CA ALA A 135 1.91 12.29 2.21
C ALA A 135 1.43 13.65 2.74
N LEU A 136 1.37 14.63 1.85
CA LEU A 136 0.64 15.88 2.08
C LEU A 136 -0.81 15.67 1.64
N GLY A 137 -1.68 15.41 2.60
CA GLY A 137 -3.11 15.28 2.41
C GLY A 137 -3.76 16.65 2.26
N LEU A 138 -4.35 16.92 1.10
CA LEU A 138 -5.11 18.15 0.87
C LEU A 138 -6.60 17.88 1.11
N GLU A 139 -7.15 18.62 2.06
CA GLU A 139 -8.55 18.51 2.43
C GLU A 139 -9.46 19.21 1.41
N VAL A 140 -10.52 18.49 1.01
CA VAL A 140 -11.57 19.04 0.14
C VAL A 140 -12.24 20.23 0.82
N SER A 141 -12.40 21.35 0.11
CA SER A 141 -13.03 22.55 0.65
C SER A 141 -14.56 22.43 0.76
N GLY A 142 -15.11 22.91 1.88
CA GLY A 142 -16.55 22.93 2.14
C GLY A 142 -17.29 24.18 1.71
N THR A 143 -16.63 25.17 1.11
CA THR A 143 -17.26 26.45 0.73
C THR A 143 -16.75 26.98 -0.60
N ASP A 144 -17.57 27.77 -1.29
CA ASP A 144 -17.21 28.47 -2.54
C ASP A 144 -16.12 29.55 -2.36
N ARG A 145 -15.83 29.93 -1.10
CA ARG A 145 -14.78 30.89 -0.74
C ARG A 145 -13.42 30.24 -0.57
N ALA A 146 -13.37 28.92 -0.44
CA ALA A 146 -12.17 28.14 -0.22
C ALA A 146 -11.77 27.38 -1.49
N PHE A 147 -10.48 27.42 -1.81
CA PHE A 147 -9.91 26.65 -2.91
C PHE A 147 -9.76 25.18 -2.49
N GLY A 148 -9.63 24.26 -3.45
CA GLY A 148 -9.40 22.85 -3.16
C GLY A 148 -10.64 21.99 -3.28
N THR A 149 -11.37 22.10 -4.39
CA THR A 149 -12.35 21.06 -4.74
C THR A 149 -11.63 19.73 -4.97
N LEU A 150 -12.37 18.62 -4.98
CA LEU A 150 -11.77 17.31 -5.27
C LEU A 150 -11.11 17.27 -6.66
N GLY A 151 -11.65 18.02 -7.63
CA GLY A 151 -11.05 18.19 -8.95
C GLY A 151 -9.76 19.01 -8.94
N ASP A 152 -9.70 20.08 -8.14
CA ASP A 152 -8.46 20.86 -7.97
C ASP A 152 -7.35 20.01 -7.35
N ILE A 153 -7.68 19.24 -6.32
CA ILE A 153 -6.73 18.35 -5.65
C ILE A 153 -6.22 17.27 -6.60
N ALA A 154 -7.07 16.72 -7.46
CA ALA A 154 -6.66 15.76 -8.48
C ALA A 154 -5.64 16.36 -9.45
N LEU A 155 -5.87 17.58 -9.95
CA LEU A 155 -4.93 18.27 -10.84
C LEU A 155 -3.57 18.54 -10.17
N ILE A 156 -3.58 18.88 -8.88
CA ILE A 156 -2.34 19.07 -8.10
C ILE A 156 -1.61 17.72 -7.92
N ALA A 157 -2.33 16.67 -7.56
CA ALA A 157 -1.76 15.34 -7.32
C ALA A 157 -1.19 14.68 -8.60
N GLU A 158 -1.72 15.03 -9.79
CA GLU A 158 -1.13 14.62 -11.08
C GLU A 158 0.31 15.15 -11.26
N LYS A 159 0.63 16.31 -10.68
CA LYS A 159 1.97 16.93 -10.73
C LYS A 159 2.86 16.51 -9.56
N PHE A 160 2.29 16.35 -8.37
CA PHE A 160 3.03 16.09 -7.14
C PHE A 160 2.60 14.77 -6.51
N SER A 161 3.38 13.72 -6.76
CA SER A 161 3.05 12.35 -6.33
C SER A 161 2.88 12.18 -4.81
N PHE A 162 3.51 13.04 -4.00
CA PHE A 162 3.38 13.01 -2.53
C PHE A 162 2.09 13.69 -2.02
N VAL A 163 1.30 14.32 -2.90
CA VAL A 163 0.02 14.94 -2.56
C VAL A 163 -1.11 13.92 -2.67
N HIS A 164 -1.84 13.72 -1.58
CA HIS A 164 -2.96 12.78 -1.51
C HIS A 164 -4.27 13.53 -1.24
N PRO A 165 -5.43 13.00 -1.65
CA PRO A 165 -6.71 13.58 -1.27
C PRO A 165 -7.04 13.23 0.19
N VAL A 166 -7.58 14.21 0.92
CA VAL A 166 -8.29 14.03 2.18
C VAL A 166 -9.74 14.42 1.95
N VAL A 167 -10.65 13.46 2.08
CA VAL A 167 -12.07 13.69 1.79
C VAL A 167 -12.81 14.03 3.06
N ASP A 168 -13.15 15.30 3.23
CA ASP A 168 -14.17 15.70 4.18
C ASP A 168 -15.56 15.46 3.56
N TRP A 169 -16.29 14.50 4.11
CA TRP A 169 -17.61 14.11 3.60
C TRP A 169 -18.68 15.17 3.88
N ALA A 170 -18.56 15.96 4.95
CA ALA A 170 -19.46 17.07 5.25
C ALA A 170 -19.29 18.17 4.19
N HIS A 171 -18.05 18.45 3.81
CA HIS A 171 -17.73 19.41 2.75
C HIS A 171 -18.27 18.98 1.38
N VAL A 172 -18.02 17.73 0.97
CA VAL A 172 -18.57 17.21 -0.30
C VAL A 172 -20.10 17.20 -0.27
N HIS A 173 -20.71 16.83 0.85
CA HIS A 173 -22.17 16.88 1.01
C HIS A 173 -22.70 18.30 0.87
N ALA A 174 -22.08 19.29 1.52
CA ALA A 174 -22.49 20.68 1.44
C ALA A 174 -22.35 21.27 0.03
N MET A 175 -21.18 21.06 -0.60
CA MET A 175 -20.89 21.59 -1.94
C MET A 175 -21.71 20.92 -3.05
N SER A 176 -22.28 19.74 -2.78
CA SER A 176 -23.23 19.06 -3.68
C SER A 176 -24.69 19.40 -3.40
N GLY A 177 -24.98 20.33 -2.48
CA GLY A 177 -26.35 20.69 -2.10
C GLY A 177 -27.07 19.58 -1.34
N GLY A 178 -26.33 18.74 -0.61
CA GLY A 178 -26.87 17.65 0.21
C GLY A 178 -27.01 16.32 -0.51
N ALA A 179 -26.26 16.08 -1.59
CA ALA A 179 -26.48 14.91 -2.44
C ALA A 179 -26.03 13.57 -1.82
N LEU A 180 -25.09 13.59 -0.87
CA LEU A 180 -24.55 12.37 -0.24
C LEU A 180 -25.52 11.79 0.81
N THR A 181 -26.61 11.18 0.35
CA THR A 181 -27.66 10.57 1.20
C THR A 181 -27.86 9.07 0.93
N SER A 182 -27.20 8.52 -0.08
CA SER A 182 -27.35 7.11 -0.48
C SER A 182 -26.00 6.48 -0.80
N LYS A 183 -25.97 5.14 -0.76
CA LYS A 183 -24.80 4.33 -1.14
C LYS A 183 -24.29 4.71 -2.54
N ASP A 184 -25.20 4.83 -3.50
CA ASP A 184 -24.85 5.15 -4.90
C ASP A 184 -24.20 6.53 -5.04
N ALA A 185 -24.60 7.51 -4.21
CA ALA A 185 -23.97 8.82 -4.20
C ALA A 185 -22.50 8.74 -3.73
N PHE A 186 -22.22 7.95 -2.70
CA PHE A 186 -20.85 7.68 -2.24
C PHE A 186 -20.04 6.88 -3.27
N LEU A 187 -20.65 5.88 -3.93
CA LEU A 187 -20.01 5.13 -5.02
C LEU A 187 -19.61 6.05 -6.18
N GLY A 188 -20.42 7.06 -6.51
CA GLY A 188 -20.06 8.07 -7.50
C GLY A 188 -18.76 8.82 -7.15
N VAL A 189 -18.61 9.23 -5.89
CA VAL A 189 -17.37 9.88 -5.41
C VAL A 189 -16.19 8.90 -5.42
N PHE A 190 -16.39 7.65 -4.98
CA PHE A 190 -15.34 6.62 -5.04
C PHE A 190 -14.90 6.29 -6.48
N GLY A 191 -15.83 6.28 -7.44
CA GLY A 191 -15.53 6.13 -8.85
C GLY A 191 -14.61 7.25 -9.34
N PHE A 192 -14.98 8.51 -9.08
CA PHE A 192 -14.12 9.65 -9.40
C PHE A 192 -12.73 9.53 -8.78
N LEU A 193 -12.65 9.17 -7.50
CA LEU A 193 -11.37 9.03 -6.81
C LEU A 193 -10.48 7.98 -7.51
N ARG A 194 -11.03 6.82 -7.85
CA ARG A 194 -10.28 5.74 -8.53
C ARG A 194 -9.82 6.10 -9.93
N ASP A 195 -10.63 6.86 -10.65
CA ASP A 195 -10.31 7.29 -12.00
C ASP A 195 -9.20 8.35 -12.00
N ARG A 196 -9.13 9.18 -10.96
CA ARG A 196 -8.27 10.37 -10.92
C ARG A 196 -7.03 10.23 -10.05
N PHE A 197 -7.00 9.28 -9.12
CA PHE A 197 -5.88 9.08 -8.22
C PHE A 197 -5.34 7.66 -8.30
N PRO A 198 -4.00 7.47 -8.27
CA PRO A 198 -3.43 6.14 -8.19
C PRO A 198 -3.91 5.39 -6.95
N GLY A 199 -4.28 4.11 -7.08
CA GLY A 199 -4.88 3.35 -5.97
C GLY A 199 -4.06 3.32 -4.68
N TRP A 200 -2.73 3.47 -4.76
CA TRP A 200 -1.87 3.53 -3.57
C TRP A 200 -2.02 4.80 -2.72
N THR A 201 -2.50 5.91 -3.30
CA THR A 201 -2.77 7.15 -2.56
C THR A 201 -4.11 7.09 -1.82
N LEU A 202 -5.02 6.22 -2.29
CA LEU A 202 -6.37 6.02 -1.78
C LEU A 202 -6.49 4.87 -0.77
N ASP A 203 -5.37 4.26 -0.37
CA ASP A 203 -5.39 3.00 0.37
C ASP A 203 -4.49 3.01 1.62
N PRO A 204 -5.05 3.23 2.82
CA PRO A 204 -6.44 3.66 3.06
C PRO A 204 -6.67 5.14 2.69
N LEU A 205 -7.88 5.47 2.26
CA LEU A 205 -8.31 6.84 2.00
C LEU A 205 -8.52 7.55 3.35
N HIS A 206 -7.87 8.70 3.53
CA HIS A 206 -8.06 9.52 4.73
C HIS A 206 -9.30 10.41 4.56
N CYS A 207 -10.16 10.39 5.56
CA CYS A 207 -11.45 11.06 5.51
C CYS A 207 -11.76 11.78 6.82
N GLN A 208 -12.44 12.92 6.72
CA GLN A 208 -13.11 13.58 7.84
C GLN A 208 -14.62 13.40 7.72
N PHE A 209 -15.29 13.36 8.88
CA PHE A 209 -16.73 13.13 8.93
C PHE A 209 -17.39 13.85 10.11
N THR A 210 -18.38 14.67 9.78
CA THR A 210 -19.31 15.29 10.72
C THR A 210 -20.64 15.51 10.02
N ASP A 211 -21.73 15.59 10.78
CA ASP A 211 -23.00 16.09 10.22
C ASP A 211 -22.94 17.62 10.16
N ASN A 212 -23.66 18.22 9.20
CA ASN A 212 -23.59 19.65 8.98
C ASN A 212 -24.90 20.28 8.49
N GLU A 213 -24.95 21.60 8.65
CA GLU A 213 -25.91 22.48 7.99
C GLU A 213 -25.20 23.14 6.81
N PHE A 214 -25.85 23.18 5.65
CA PHE A 214 -25.29 23.74 4.42
C PHE A 214 -26.32 24.62 3.70
N GLY A 215 -25.80 25.52 2.86
CA GLY A 215 -26.59 26.42 2.03
C GLY A 215 -25.96 26.61 0.65
N HIS A 216 -26.37 27.67 -0.05
CA HIS A 216 -25.94 27.90 -1.44
C HIS A 216 -24.42 28.03 -1.62
N GLY A 217 -23.71 28.58 -0.63
CA GLY A 217 -22.25 28.77 -0.67
C GLY A 217 -21.44 27.61 -0.06
N GLY A 218 -22.09 26.49 0.28
CA GLY A 218 -21.47 25.35 0.96
C GLY A 218 -21.83 25.28 2.45
N GLU A 219 -20.90 24.78 3.26
CA GLU A 219 -21.11 24.52 4.68
C GLU A 219 -21.35 25.81 5.48
N VAL A 220 -22.33 25.75 6.39
CA VAL A 220 -22.67 26.82 7.33
C VAL A 220 -22.08 26.53 8.71
N ARG A 221 -22.30 25.33 9.24
CA ARG A 221 -21.76 24.87 10.53
C ARG A 221 -21.91 23.37 10.72
N HIS A 222 -21.12 22.80 11.62
CA HIS A 222 -21.31 21.43 12.11
C HIS A 222 -22.59 21.34 12.95
N LEU A 223 -23.28 20.20 12.85
CA LEU A 223 -24.43 19.85 13.66
C LEU A 223 -24.14 18.60 14.48
N PRO A 224 -24.83 18.40 15.63
CA PRO A 224 -24.85 17.11 16.28
C PRO A 224 -25.29 16.02 15.32
N TYR A 225 -24.63 14.86 15.38
CA TYR A 225 -24.90 13.77 14.44
C TYR A 225 -26.37 13.33 14.48
N GLY A 226 -26.99 13.17 13.30
CA GLY A 226 -28.39 12.81 13.17
C GLY A 226 -29.34 14.01 12.97
N LYS A 227 -28.83 15.25 13.04
CA LYS A 227 -29.63 16.47 12.84
C LYS A 227 -29.62 16.97 11.41
N GLY A 228 -28.52 16.78 10.69
CA GLY A 228 -28.45 17.02 9.26
C GLY A 228 -28.81 15.76 8.49
N THR A 229 -28.43 15.73 7.21
CA THR A 229 -28.80 14.68 6.25
C THR A 229 -27.68 13.69 5.95
N LEU A 230 -26.44 13.96 6.36
CA LEU A 230 -25.31 13.08 6.09
C LEU A 230 -25.30 11.89 7.06
N ARG A 231 -25.16 10.68 6.54
CA ARG A 231 -25.13 9.44 7.34
C ARG A 231 -23.93 8.57 6.99
N VAL A 232 -23.34 7.98 8.02
CA VAL A 232 -22.15 7.13 7.88
C VAL A 232 -22.50 5.74 7.37
N GLY A 233 -23.72 5.24 7.61
CA GLY A 233 -24.15 3.91 7.16
C GLY A 233 -24.00 3.70 5.63
N PRO A 234 -24.62 4.55 4.79
CA PRO A 234 -24.48 4.42 3.33
C PRO A 234 -23.04 4.60 2.83
N LEU A 235 -22.21 5.39 3.53
CA LEU A 235 -20.77 5.51 3.24
C LEU A 235 -20.04 4.19 3.50
N VAL A 236 -20.34 3.51 4.61
CA VAL A 236 -19.75 2.20 4.95
C VAL A 236 -20.13 1.14 3.92
N GLU A 237 -21.41 1.09 3.53
CA GLU A 237 -21.90 0.18 2.48
C GLU A 237 -21.18 0.42 1.15
N ALA A 238 -21.08 1.68 0.73
CA ALA A 238 -20.42 2.06 -0.52
C ALA A 238 -18.92 1.74 -0.48
N ALA A 239 -18.26 1.99 0.65
CA ALA A 239 -16.84 1.70 0.80
C ALA A 239 -16.56 0.20 0.71
N ALA A 240 -17.41 -0.62 1.32
CA ALA A 240 -17.28 -2.07 1.23
C ALA A 240 -17.56 -2.62 -0.17
N GLU A 241 -18.61 -2.16 -0.84
CA GLU A 241 -18.93 -2.54 -2.23
C GLU A 241 -17.80 -2.14 -3.19
N ALA A 242 -17.28 -0.92 -3.02
CA ALA A 242 -16.12 -0.48 -3.78
C ALA A 242 -14.88 -1.33 -3.45
N GLY A 243 -14.72 -1.80 -2.21
CA GLY A 243 -13.45 -2.38 -1.72
C GLY A 243 -12.46 -1.29 -1.29
N MET A 244 -12.97 -0.16 -0.81
CA MET A 244 -12.19 0.95 -0.26
C MET A 244 -11.90 0.72 1.23
N ARG A 245 -10.63 0.89 1.63
CA ARG A 245 -10.26 1.00 3.04
C ARG A 245 -10.22 2.48 3.42
N LEU A 246 -10.82 2.84 4.55
CA LEU A 246 -10.92 4.24 4.99
C LEU A 246 -10.25 4.42 6.36
N THR A 247 -9.63 5.57 6.58
CA THR A 247 -9.36 6.12 7.91
C THR A 247 -10.33 7.29 8.10
N LEU A 248 -11.36 7.10 8.94
CA LEU A 248 -12.43 8.07 9.16
C LEU A 248 -12.21 8.79 10.50
N ILE A 249 -11.90 10.07 10.45
CA ILE A 249 -11.73 10.95 11.61
C ILE A 249 -13.03 11.72 11.83
N SER A 250 -13.63 11.58 13.01
CA SER A 250 -14.80 12.36 13.37
C SER A 250 -14.41 13.74 13.88
N GLU A 251 -15.00 14.78 13.29
CA GLU A 251 -14.81 16.19 13.65
C GLU A 251 -16.02 16.80 14.34
N ALA A 252 -16.90 15.93 14.85
CA ALA A 252 -18.03 16.37 15.63
C ALA A 252 -17.56 17.10 16.89
N ARG A 253 -18.33 18.10 17.34
CA ARG A 253 -17.98 18.88 18.53
C ARG A 253 -18.35 18.18 19.82
N GLU A 254 -19.40 17.36 19.79
CA GLU A 254 -19.92 16.67 20.96
C GLU A 254 -19.47 15.21 21.00
N LYS A 255 -19.09 14.76 22.19
CA LYS A 255 -18.75 13.36 22.44
C LYS A 255 -19.88 12.39 22.07
N SER A 256 -21.14 12.78 22.27
CA SER A 256 -22.31 11.98 21.89
C SER A 256 -22.38 11.73 20.38
N SER A 257 -21.96 12.71 19.57
CA SER A 257 -21.95 12.59 18.12
C SER A 257 -20.88 11.59 17.67
N HIS A 258 -19.68 11.59 18.27
CA HIS A 258 -18.65 10.57 17.99
C HIS A 258 -19.15 9.15 18.28
N ILE A 259 -19.85 8.97 19.42
CA ILE A 259 -20.42 7.67 19.81
C ILE A 259 -21.48 7.23 18.80
N ALA A 260 -22.41 8.11 18.44
CA ALA A 260 -23.50 7.77 17.51
C ALA A 260 -22.98 7.44 16.10
N ILE A 261 -21.97 8.16 15.60
CA ILE A 261 -21.29 7.84 14.33
C ILE A 261 -20.67 6.44 14.42
N GLN A 262 -19.99 6.15 15.52
CA GLN A 262 -19.33 4.86 15.71
C GLN A 262 -20.33 3.71 15.77
N GLU A 263 -21.42 3.85 16.53
CA GLU A 263 -22.48 2.85 16.64
C GLU A 263 -23.14 2.55 15.28
N GLU A 264 -23.45 3.58 14.49
CA GLU A 264 -24.01 3.38 13.14
C GLU A 264 -23.01 2.74 12.19
N LEU A 265 -21.73 3.13 12.28
CA LEU A 265 -20.65 2.53 11.49
C LEU A 265 -20.45 1.04 11.84
N GLU A 266 -20.52 0.67 13.13
CA GLU A 266 -20.45 -0.73 13.57
C GLU A 266 -21.67 -1.52 13.12
N ALA A 267 -22.87 -0.95 13.23
CA ALA A 267 -24.10 -1.55 12.72
C ALA A 267 -24.01 -1.79 11.20
N ALA A 268 -23.63 -0.79 10.40
CA ALA A 268 -23.49 -0.91 8.95
C ALA A 268 -22.44 -1.95 8.56
N ARG A 269 -21.32 -2.05 9.28
CA ARG A 269 -20.34 -3.13 9.05
C ARG A 269 -20.94 -4.51 9.24
N SER A 270 -21.77 -4.70 10.26
CA SER A 270 -22.41 -6.00 10.55
C SER A 270 -23.41 -6.44 9.47
N PHE A 271 -23.97 -5.50 8.70
CA PHE A 271 -24.84 -5.80 7.56
C PHE A 271 -24.04 -6.17 6.30
N VAL A 272 -22.84 -5.62 6.15
CA VAL A 272 -22.06 -5.72 4.92
C VAL A 272 -20.99 -6.82 4.98
N GLN A 273 -20.52 -7.15 6.19
CA GLN A 273 -19.72 -8.34 6.44
C GLN A 273 -20.63 -9.41 7.05
N PRO A 274 -20.60 -10.67 6.59
CA PRO A 274 -21.28 -11.74 7.31
C PRO A 274 -20.82 -11.72 8.78
N GLN A 275 -21.76 -11.91 9.72
CA GLN A 275 -21.43 -12.10 11.13
C GLN A 275 -20.25 -13.07 11.22
N ALA A 276 -19.18 -12.68 11.93
CA ALA A 276 -18.07 -13.58 12.17
C ALA A 276 -18.64 -14.87 12.79
N PRO A 277 -18.40 -16.05 12.19
CA PRO A 277 -18.94 -17.29 12.71
C PRO A 277 -18.47 -17.45 14.15
N ALA A 278 -19.33 -18.03 14.99
CA ALA A 278 -18.99 -18.24 16.39
C ALA A 278 -17.68 -19.07 16.50
N PRO A 279 -16.85 -18.88 17.54
CA PRO A 279 -15.53 -19.52 17.62
C PRO A 279 -15.57 -21.06 17.48
N ASP A 280 -16.66 -21.69 17.90
CA ASP A 280 -16.95 -23.12 17.78
C ASP A 280 -17.26 -23.58 16.34
N GLN A 281 -17.59 -22.66 15.44
CA GLN A 281 -17.86 -22.90 14.01
C GLN A 281 -16.62 -22.68 13.12
N THR A 282 -15.50 -22.25 13.70
CA THR A 282 -14.27 -21.95 12.95
C THR A 282 -13.12 -22.80 13.44
N ARG A 283 -12.16 -23.08 12.56
CA ARG A 283 -10.87 -23.68 12.93
C ARG A 283 -9.70 -22.89 12.36
N PRO A 284 -8.49 -22.99 12.93
CA PRO A 284 -7.28 -22.50 12.28
C PRO A 284 -7.10 -23.12 10.89
N LEU A 285 -6.66 -22.32 9.92
CA LEU A 285 -6.27 -22.79 8.59
C LEU A 285 -4.94 -23.54 8.63
N ALA A 286 -3.98 -23.02 9.40
CA ALA A 286 -2.69 -23.65 9.57
C ALA A 286 -2.84 -24.98 10.32
N SER A 287 -2.00 -25.95 9.99
CA SER A 287 -1.99 -27.29 10.61
C SER A 287 -1.48 -27.28 12.05
N GLY A 288 -0.90 -26.17 12.51
CA GLY A 288 -0.22 -26.05 13.80
C GLY A 288 1.22 -26.57 13.81
N ARG A 289 1.71 -27.14 12.69
CA ARG A 289 3.12 -27.54 12.53
C ARG A 289 4.06 -26.35 12.46
N VAL A 290 3.59 -25.26 11.86
CA VAL A 290 4.30 -23.99 11.74
C VAL A 290 3.56 -22.95 12.57
N ALA A 291 4.28 -22.23 13.41
CA ALA A 291 3.72 -21.12 14.16
C ALA A 291 3.72 -19.86 13.27
N PHE A 292 2.54 -19.25 13.10
CA PHE A 292 2.39 -18.01 12.36
C PHE A 292 2.02 -16.87 13.31
N PRO A 293 2.46 -15.62 13.04
CA PRO A 293 2.18 -14.48 13.89
C PRO A 293 0.69 -14.07 13.86
N GLN A 294 -0.05 -14.45 12.82
CA GLN A 294 -1.47 -14.16 12.67
C GLN A 294 -2.25 -15.46 12.46
N ASP A 295 -3.28 -15.70 13.29
CA ASP A 295 -4.19 -16.83 13.12
C ASP A 295 -5.22 -16.50 12.04
N LEU A 296 -5.16 -17.19 10.90
CA LEU A 296 -6.20 -17.14 9.88
C LEU A 296 -7.17 -18.30 10.10
N ARG A 297 -8.41 -17.98 10.41
CA ARG A 297 -9.46 -18.97 10.69
C ARG A 297 -10.33 -19.22 9.47
N ILE A 298 -10.79 -20.46 9.31
CA ILE A 298 -11.68 -20.89 8.24
C ILE A 298 -12.96 -21.50 8.79
N VAL A 299 -14.05 -21.30 8.05
CA VAL A 299 -15.34 -21.95 8.26
C VAL A 299 -15.62 -22.90 7.09
N ALA A 300 -16.28 -24.02 7.36
CA ALA A 300 -16.70 -24.95 6.31
C ALA A 300 -17.87 -24.38 5.52
N GLU A 301 -17.80 -24.43 4.19
CA GLU A 301 -18.88 -23.99 3.30
C GLU A 301 -19.02 -24.95 2.10
N GLY A 302 -20.04 -25.80 2.16
CA GLY A 302 -20.21 -26.92 1.23
C GLY A 302 -19.05 -27.92 1.33
N ASP A 303 -18.45 -28.25 0.19
CA ASP A 303 -17.23 -29.08 0.05
C ASP A 303 -15.91 -28.28 0.17
N GLY A 304 -15.98 -27.00 0.56
CA GLY A 304 -14.82 -26.11 0.66
C GLY A 304 -14.71 -25.40 2.00
N TRP A 305 -13.74 -24.50 2.08
CA TRP A 305 -13.46 -23.68 3.26
C TRP A 305 -13.39 -22.22 2.87
N VAL A 306 -13.86 -21.33 3.74
CA VAL A 306 -13.77 -19.88 3.51
C VAL A 306 -13.05 -19.23 4.70
N PRO A 307 -12.00 -18.42 4.45
CA PRO A 307 -11.35 -17.68 5.51
C PRO A 307 -12.24 -16.57 6.05
N VAL A 308 -12.22 -16.40 7.37
CA VAL A 308 -12.98 -15.38 8.08
C VAL A 308 -12.20 -14.08 8.12
N GLY A 309 -12.87 -12.96 7.89
CA GLY A 309 -12.29 -11.62 8.06
C GLY A 309 -11.52 -11.06 6.86
N LEU A 310 -11.54 -11.73 5.71
CA LEU A 310 -10.98 -11.21 4.47
C LEU A 310 -11.87 -10.13 3.83
N GLU A 311 -11.27 -9.26 3.01
CA GLU A 311 -12.02 -8.22 2.29
C GLU A 311 -12.96 -8.81 1.24
N ARG A 312 -12.59 -9.95 0.65
CA ARG A 312 -13.42 -10.71 -0.30
C ARG A 312 -13.45 -12.17 0.09
N GLN A 313 -14.57 -12.83 -0.23
CA GLN A 313 -14.67 -14.27 -0.02
C GLN A 313 -13.76 -15.04 -0.98
N VAL A 314 -12.89 -15.88 -0.42
CA VAL A 314 -12.01 -16.79 -1.15
C VAL A 314 -12.37 -18.21 -0.76
N ARG A 315 -12.70 -19.04 -1.75
CA ARG A 315 -12.96 -20.46 -1.52
C ARG A 315 -11.66 -21.23 -1.56
N LEU A 316 -11.26 -21.77 -0.41
CA LEU A 316 -10.13 -22.68 -0.25
C LEU A 316 -10.58 -24.13 -0.43
N SER A 317 -9.74 -24.92 -1.09
CA SER A 317 -9.94 -26.37 -1.27
C SER A 317 -8.78 -27.12 -0.62
N ASN A 318 -9.03 -28.32 -0.07
CA ASN A 318 -8.00 -29.23 0.43
C ASN A 318 -6.90 -28.56 1.31
N PRO A 319 -7.25 -27.76 2.33
CA PRO A 319 -6.25 -27.06 3.15
C PRO A 319 -5.31 -28.05 3.86
N ASP A 320 -5.80 -29.22 4.26
CA ASP A 320 -5.01 -30.20 5.01
C ASP A 320 -4.15 -31.12 4.11
N LYS A 321 -4.14 -30.89 2.77
CA LYS A 321 -3.32 -31.67 1.82
C LYS A 321 -1.83 -31.45 2.15
N PRO A 322 -1.05 -32.51 2.45
CA PRO A 322 0.40 -32.42 2.50
C PRO A 322 0.93 -31.88 1.18
N PHE A 323 1.71 -30.82 1.23
CA PHE A 323 2.08 -30.04 0.06
C PHE A 323 3.59 -29.89 -0.11
N PHE A 324 4.35 -30.13 0.96
CA PHE A 324 5.81 -30.16 0.95
C PHE A 324 6.34 -31.44 1.61
N PRO A 325 7.58 -31.87 1.30
CA PRO A 325 8.18 -33.09 1.85
C PRO A 325 8.24 -33.13 3.38
N GLY A 326 8.33 -31.98 4.05
CA GLY A 326 8.37 -31.87 5.51
C GLY A 326 7.01 -32.12 6.19
N GLY A 327 5.94 -32.28 5.39
CA GLY A 327 4.58 -32.46 5.87
C GLY A 327 3.83 -31.15 6.09
N GLU A 328 4.40 -30.01 5.71
CA GLU A 328 3.68 -28.74 5.61
C GLU A 328 2.54 -28.87 4.60
N THR A 329 1.39 -28.31 4.95
CA THR A 329 0.15 -28.47 4.19
C THR A 329 -0.11 -27.30 3.24
N LYS A 330 -1.09 -27.44 2.33
CA LYS A 330 -1.52 -26.32 1.48
C LYS A 330 -2.08 -25.17 2.33
N GLY A 331 -2.74 -25.48 3.44
CA GLY A 331 -3.23 -24.51 4.42
C GLY A 331 -2.10 -23.73 5.09
N ASP A 332 -0.97 -24.40 5.39
CA ASP A 332 0.22 -23.72 5.93
C ASP A 332 0.82 -22.73 4.91
N LEU A 333 0.85 -23.09 3.63
CA LEU A 333 1.29 -22.19 2.56
C LEU A 333 0.39 -20.94 2.47
N VAL A 334 -0.93 -21.13 2.50
CA VAL A 334 -1.90 -20.02 2.45
C VAL A 334 -1.78 -19.15 3.72
N ALA A 335 -1.62 -19.75 4.90
CA ALA A 335 -1.42 -19.04 6.16
C ALA A 335 -0.11 -18.24 6.19
N TYR A 336 0.97 -18.77 5.59
CA TYR A 336 2.22 -18.05 5.38
C TYR A 336 2.00 -16.78 4.54
N TYR A 337 1.40 -16.93 3.36
CA TYR A 337 1.17 -15.79 2.46
C TYR A 337 0.21 -14.76 3.06
N HIS A 338 -0.77 -15.17 3.87
CA HIS A 338 -1.57 -14.25 4.66
C HIS A 338 -0.71 -13.44 5.64
N SER A 339 0.17 -14.13 6.37
CA SER A 339 1.03 -13.51 7.39
C SER A 339 2.02 -12.50 6.81
N VAL A 340 2.59 -12.78 5.63
CA VAL A 340 3.54 -11.87 4.96
C VAL A 340 2.86 -10.85 4.05
N ALA A 341 1.55 -10.95 3.81
CA ALA A 341 0.84 -10.05 2.89
C ALA A 341 1.06 -8.55 3.17
N PRO A 342 1.09 -8.05 4.43
CA PRO A 342 1.32 -6.63 4.71
C PRO A 342 2.65 -6.09 4.15
N VAL A 343 3.69 -6.92 4.09
CA VAL A 343 5.01 -6.55 3.57
C VAL A 343 5.22 -7.00 2.13
N LEU A 344 4.54 -8.05 1.66
CA LEU A 344 4.65 -8.57 0.30
C LEU A 344 3.82 -7.77 -0.71
N LEU A 345 2.56 -7.45 -0.40
CA LEU A 345 1.64 -6.81 -1.35
C LEU A 345 2.17 -5.48 -1.94
N PRO A 346 2.87 -4.61 -1.20
CA PRO A 346 3.50 -3.42 -1.79
C PRO A 346 4.45 -3.73 -2.96
N HIS A 347 5.11 -4.89 -2.95
CA HIS A 347 6.02 -5.32 -4.02
C HIS A 347 5.30 -5.97 -5.20
N LEU A 348 4.09 -6.50 -5.01
CA LEU A 348 3.27 -7.12 -6.05
C LEU A 348 2.28 -6.14 -6.71
N ARG A 349 2.02 -5.01 -6.05
CA ARG A 349 1.04 -4.01 -6.47
C ARG A 349 1.30 -3.54 -7.91
N ASP A 350 0.23 -3.52 -8.69
CA ASP A 350 0.21 -3.09 -10.10
C ASP A 350 1.14 -3.89 -11.02
N ARG A 351 1.52 -5.12 -10.67
CA ARG A 351 2.38 -5.99 -11.50
C ARG A 351 1.60 -7.17 -12.06
N ALA A 352 1.90 -7.51 -13.31
CA ALA A 352 1.57 -8.81 -13.86
C ALA A 352 2.37 -9.90 -13.13
N ILE A 353 1.72 -11.02 -12.80
CA ILE A 353 2.34 -12.12 -12.07
C ILE A 353 2.25 -13.39 -12.93
N VAL A 354 3.39 -14.06 -13.09
CA VAL A 354 3.45 -15.44 -13.62
C VAL A 354 3.45 -16.41 -12.45
N LEU A 355 2.62 -17.44 -12.53
CA LEU A 355 2.48 -18.45 -11.48
C LEU A 355 3.28 -19.70 -11.83
N ALA A 356 4.06 -20.24 -10.89
CA ALA A 356 4.52 -21.62 -10.98
C ALA A 356 3.61 -22.49 -10.11
N ARG A 357 2.76 -23.30 -10.76
CA ARG A 357 1.72 -24.07 -10.10
C ARG A 357 2.14 -25.52 -9.91
N PHE A 358 1.93 -26.01 -8.71
CA PHE A 358 2.24 -27.35 -8.22
C PHE A 358 0.95 -27.96 -7.64
N PRO A 359 -0.02 -28.38 -8.48
CA PRO A 359 -1.33 -28.85 -7.99
C PRO A 359 -1.23 -30.00 -6.97
N ASP A 360 -0.18 -30.81 -7.08
CA ASP A 360 0.09 -31.98 -6.25
C ASP A 360 1.22 -31.79 -5.22
N GLY A 361 1.63 -30.55 -4.97
CA GLY A 361 2.68 -30.22 -4.02
C GLY A 361 4.06 -30.18 -4.65
N ALA A 362 5.06 -29.81 -3.84
CA ALA A 362 6.41 -29.48 -4.28
C ALA A 362 7.15 -30.62 -5.01
N ASP A 363 6.83 -31.89 -4.70
CA ASP A 363 7.41 -33.07 -5.35
C ASP A 363 6.63 -33.53 -6.60
N GLY A 364 5.49 -32.89 -6.90
CA GLY A 364 4.62 -33.23 -8.02
C GLY A 364 4.97 -32.51 -9.32
N ASP A 365 4.19 -32.82 -10.37
CA ASP A 365 4.29 -32.12 -11.64
C ASP A 365 3.88 -30.65 -11.50
N TRP A 366 4.52 -29.79 -12.29
CA TRP A 366 4.32 -28.36 -12.23
C TRP A 366 4.37 -27.69 -13.60
N PHE A 367 3.78 -26.50 -13.69
CA PHE A 367 3.78 -25.70 -14.92
C PHE A 367 3.71 -24.20 -14.62
N TYR A 368 4.19 -23.40 -15.58
CA TYR A 368 4.00 -21.96 -15.57
C TYR A 368 2.63 -21.58 -16.13
N GLU A 369 1.90 -20.73 -15.42
CA GLU A 369 0.64 -20.15 -15.87
C GLU A 369 0.78 -18.64 -15.98
N LYS A 370 0.68 -18.14 -17.22
CA LYS A 370 0.73 -16.71 -17.54
C LYS A 370 -0.66 -16.12 -17.71
N GLN A 371 -1.53 -16.84 -18.41
CA GLN A 371 -2.92 -16.45 -18.63
C GLN A 371 -3.71 -16.66 -17.34
N ALA A 372 -4.48 -15.66 -16.91
CA ALA A 372 -5.36 -15.74 -15.78
C ALA A 372 -6.38 -16.88 -16.00
N PRO A 373 -6.58 -17.76 -15.01
CA PRO A 373 -7.51 -18.88 -15.15
C PRO A 373 -8.93 -18.41 -15.50
N SER A 374 -9.62 -19.15 -16.37
CA SER A 374 -10.99 -18.82 -16.81
C SER A 374 -12.01 -18.82 -15.67
N HIS A 375 -11.75 -19.59 -14.61
CA HIS A 375 -12.59 -19.68 -13.42
C HIS A 375 -12.20 -18.65 -12.33
N LYS A 376 -11.40 -17.63 -12.67
CA LYS A 376 -11.08 -16.56 -11.72
C LYS A 376 -12.36 -15.88 -11.23
N PRO A 377 -12.43 -15.43 -9.97
CA PRO A 377 -13.51 -14.59 -9.50
C PRO A 377 -13.61 -13.31 -10.34
N GLU A 378 -14.83 -12.80 -10.50
CA GLU A 378 -15.09 -11.55 -11.25
C GLU A 378 -14.31 -10.37 -10.65
N TRP A 379 -14.25 -10.31 -9.32
CA TRP A 379 -13.54 -9.28 -8.58
C TRP A 379 -12.02 -9.33 -8.72
N LEU A 380 -11.43 -10.42 -9.23
CA LEU A 380 -9.98 -10.54 -9.35
C LEU A 380 -9.48 -9.76 -10.58
N PRO A 381 -8.69 -8.69 -10.39
CA PRO A 381 -8.21 -7.89 -11.50
C PRO A 381 -7.11 -8.61 -12.29
N THR A 382 -7.06 -8.33 -13.60
CA THR A 382 -6.04 -8.85 -14.51
C THR A 382 -5.25 -7.72 -15.14
N ALA A 383 -4.06 -8.07 -15.63
CA ALA A 383 -3.14 -7.18 -16.33
C ALA A 383 -3.02 -7.62 -17.79
N PRO A 384 -3.72 -6.97 -18.74
CA PRO A 384 -3.59 -7.28 -20.17
C PRO A 384 -2.25 -6.74 -20.67
N LEU A 385 -1.36 -7.64 -21.13
CA LEU A 385 -0.07 -7.28 -21.71
C LEU A 385 0.15 -8.00 -23.03
N TRP A 386 0.64 -7.26 -24.04
CA TRP A 386 0.99 -7.82 -25.33
C TRP A 386 2.19 -8.79 -25.21
N SER A 387 2.06 -9.99 -25.78
CA SER A 387 3.16 -10.94 -25.87
C SER A 387 3.63 -11.08 -27.31
N GLY A 388 4.84 -10.58 -27.59
CA GLY A 388 5.46 -10.75 -28.92
C GLY A 388 5.67 -12.21 -29.32
N HIS A 389 5.85 -13.11 -28.34
CA HIS A 389 5.99 -14.55 -28.58
C HIS A 389 4.67 -15.24 -28.96
N ARG A 390 3.56 -14.84 -28.33
CA ARG A 390 2.22 -15.38 -28.61
C ARG A 390 1.57 -14.70 -29.82
N GLY A 391 1.95 -13.46 -30.11
CA GLY A 391 1.30 -12.61 -31.11
C GLY A 391 -0.08 -12.11 -30.69
N ASP A 392 -0.37 -12.09 -29.38
CA ASP A 392 -1.65 -11.70 -28.80
C ASP A 392 -1.46 -11.16 -27.37
N VAL A 393 -2.52 -10.57 -26.81
CA VAL A 393 -2.60 -10.15 -25.41
C VAL A 393 -2.70 -11.37 -24.49
N ILE A 394 -1.99 -11.31 -23.37
CA ILE A 394 -2.12 -12.24 -22.25
C ILE A 394 -2.64 -11.45 -21.07
N ASP A 395 -3.73 -11.91 -20.46
CA ASP A 395 -4.22 -11.37 -19.19
C ASP A 395 -3.48 -12.06 -18.06
N PHE A 396 -2.59 -11.37 -17.36
CA PHE A 396 -1.92 -11.91 -16.18
C PHE A 396 -2.78 -11.70 -14.94
N VAL A 397 -2.66 -12.57 -13.93
CA VAL A 397 -3.23 -12.27 -12.61
C VAL A 397 -2.45 -11.15 -11.94
N THR A 398 -3.12 -10.40 -11.06
CA THR A 398 -2.52 -9.39 -10.20
C THR A 398 -2.93 -9.65 -8.75
N ALA A 399 -2.16 -9.12 -7.78
CA ALA A 399 -2.42 -9.31 -6.36
C ALA A 399 -2.46 -7.95 -5.62
N PRO A 400 -3.51 -7.12 -5.79
CA PRO A 400 -3.61 -5.82 -5.12
C PRO A 400 -3.94 -5.90 -3.62
N GLU A 401 -4.47 -7.04 -3.16
CA GLU A 401 -5.00 -7.22 -1.79
C GLU A 401 -4.84 -8.66 -1.29
N VAL A 402 -5.02 -8.88 0.01
CA VAL A 402 -4.81 -10.19 0.65
C VAL A 402 -5.66 -11.28 -0.03
N SER A 403 -6.94 -10.99 -0.26
CA SER A 403 -7.89 -11.93 -0.87
C SER A 403 -7.43 -12.42 -2.25
N SER A 404 -6.89 -11.54 -3.09
CA SER A 404 -6.33 -11.90 -4.40
C SER A 404 -5.08 -12.78 -4.31
N LEU A 405 -4.16 -12.47 -3.39
CA LEU A 405 -2.97 -13.27 -3.13
C LEU A 405 -3.33 -14.68 -2.64
N LEU A 406 -4.24 -14.80 -1.67
CA LEU A 406 -4.65 -16.12 -1.15
C LEU A 406 -5.37 -16.95 -2.19
N TRP A 407 -6.16 -16.32 -3.07
CA TRP A 407 -6.77 -17.02 -4.19
C TRP A 407 -5.72 -17.60 -5.14
N ILE A 408 -4.70 -16.81 -5.51
CA ILE A 408 -3.58 -17.25 -6.36
C ILE A 408 -2.86 -18.46 -5.73
N VAL A 409 -2.50 -18.35 -4.45
CA VAL A 409 -1.78 -19.42 -3.73
C VAL A 409 -2.62 -20.69 -3.63
N ASN A 410 -3.93 -20.56 -3.41
CA ASN A 410 -4.85 -21.69 -3.31
C ASN A 410 -4.94 -22.52 -4.61
N LEU A 411 -4.60 -21.95 -5.78
CA LEU A 411 -4.46 -22.68 -7.04
C LEU A 411 -3.25 -23.64 -7.08
N GLY A 412 -2.46 -23.67 -6.01
CA GLY A 412 -1.20 -24.39 -5.91
C GLY A 412 -0.01 -23.59 -6.44
N ALA A 413 -0.11 -22.26 -6.54
CA ALA A 413 1.02 -21.42 -6.91
C ALA A 413 2.00 -21.32 -5.73
N ILE A 414 3.03 -22.19 -5.73
CA ILE A 414 4.09 -22.16 -4.71
C ILE A 414 4.99 -20.96 -4.98
N GLU A 415 5.46 -20.81 -6.23
CA GLU A 415 6.26 -19.67 -6.63
C GLU A 415 5.40 -18.62 -7.37
N ILE A 416 5.63 -17.35 -7.02
CA ILE A 416 5.04 -16.20 -7.68
C ILE A 416 6.14 -15.33 -8.30
N HIS A 417 5.97 -14.98 -9.58
CA HIS A 417 6.97 -14.26 -10.36
C HIS A 417 6.39 -12.95 -10.91
N PRO A 418 6.45 -11.86 -10.13
CA PRO A 418 6.01 -10.55 -10.60
C PRO A 418 6.97 -10.00 -11.66
N TRP A 419 6.43 -9.23 -12.60
CA TRP A 419 7.25 -8.47 -13.56
C TRP A 419 8.08 -7.39 -12.84
N LEU A 420 9.27 -7.07 -13.37
CA LEU A 420 10.09 -5.96 -12.86
C LEU A 420 9.52 -4.57 -13.17
N SER A 421 8.47 -4.51 -13.99
CA SER A 421 7.71 -3.31 -14.28
C SER A 421 6.29 -3.42 -13.73
N ARG A 422 5.66 -2.27 -13.56
CA ARG A 422 4.21 -2.18 -13.34
C ARG A 422 3.49 -2.20 -14.68
N VAL A 423 2.20 -2.56 -14.67
CA VAL A 423 1.37 -2.62 -15.88
C VAL A 423 1.35 -1.28 -16.63
N ALA A 424 1.21 -0.17 -15.90
CA ALA A 424 1.19 1.17 -16.49
C ALA A 424 2.53 1.58 -17.15
N THR A 425 3.64 0.97 -16.72
CA THR A 425 5.00 1.23 -17.23
C THR A 425 5.63 -0.06 -17.75
N ALA A 426 4.85 -0.89 -18.43
CA ALA A 426 5.21 -2.28 -18.73
C ALA A 426 6.57 -2.45 -19.45
N THR A 427 7.03 -1.44 -20.18
CA THR A 427 8.30 -1.45 -20.94
C THR A 427 9.48 -0.82 -20.19
N THR A 428 9.23 -0.13 -19.07
CA THR A 428 10.23 0.56 -18.26
C THR A 428 10.18 0.08 -16.80
N PRO A 429 11.05 -0.86 -16.39
CA PRO A 429 11.00 -1.44 -15.05
C PRO A 429 11.40 -0.43 -13.98
N ASP A 430 10.82 -0.60 -12.79
CA ASP A 430 11.16 0.15 -11.57
C ASP A 430 12.12 -0.63 -10.65
N PHE A 431 12.63 -1.77 -11.13
CA PHE A 431 13.74 -2.51 -10.52
C PHE A 431 14.77 -2.96 -11.56
N ALA A 432 16.05 -2.89 -11.19
CA ALA A 432 17.09 -3.74 -11.74
C ALA A 432 17.40 -4.88 -10.76
N ILE A 433 17.83 -6.03 -11.29
CA ILE A 433 18.24 -7.18 -10.48
C ILE A 433 19.62 -7.65 -10.88
N PHE A 434 20.50 -7.83 -9.90
CA PHE A 434 21.67 -8.69 -10.02
C PHE A 434 21.31 -10.07 -9.49
N ASP A 435 21.33 -11.07 -10.35
CA ASP A 435 21.08 -12.46 -10.00
C ASP A 435 22.42 -13.20 -9.89
N LEU A 436 22.77 -13.62 -8.68
CA LEU A 436 24.03 -14.24 -8.33
C LEU A 436 23.82 -15.73 -8.07
N ASP A 437 24.20 -16.53 -9.06
CA ASP A 437 24.06 -17.98 -9.03
C ASP A 437 25.43 -18.65 -8.82
N PRO A 438 25.70 -19.29 -7.68
CA PRO A 438 26.91 -20.08 -7.54
C PRO A 438 26.85 -21.29 -8.48
N ALA A 439 27.80 -21.37 -9.41
CA ALA A 439 27.96 -22.55 -10.26
C ALA A 439 28.56 -23.71 -9.46
N ASP A 440 28.61 -24.89 -10.07
CA ASP A 440 29.20 -26.07 -9.43
C ASP A 440 30.64 -25.78 -8.94
N GLY A 441 30.92 -26.13 -7.69
CA GLY A 441 32.18 -25.82 -7.00
C GLY A 441 32.34 -24.41 -6.43
N ALA A 442 31.40 -23.48 -6.66
CA ALA A 442 31.42 -22.15 -6.04
C ALA A 442 30.85 -22.20 -4.60
N THR A 443 31.37 -21.36 -3.70
CA THR A 443 30.96 -21.30 -2.30
C THR A 443 29.99 -20.15 -2.04
N TRP A 444 29.23 -20.24 -0.93
CA TRP A 444 28.37 -19.14 -0.48
C TRP A 444 29.18 -17.88 -0.14
N ASP A 445 30.39 -18.04 0.42
CA ASP A 445 31.28 -16.91 0.70
C ASP A 445 31.64 -16.15 -0.58
N GLN A 446 31.85 -16.84 -1.70
CA GLN A 446 32.04 -16.18 -3.00
C GLN A 446 30.79 -15.39 -3.44
N VAL A 447 29.58 -15.89 -3.18
CA VAL A 447 28.33 -15.16 -3.46
C VAL A 447 28.27 -13.87 -2.63
N VAL A 448 28.61 -13.94 -1.34
CA VAL A 448 28.67 -12.79 -0.45
C VAL A 448 29.72 -11.78 -0.92
N THR A 449 30.93 -12.24 -1.24
CA THR A 449 32.00 -11.36 -1.76
C THR A 449 31.58 -10.69 -3.06
N ALA A 450 30.95 -11.41 -4.01
CA ALA A 450 30.45 -10.81 -5.24
C ALA A 450 29.38 -9.73 -4.95
N ALA A 451 28.48 -9.98 -3.99
CA ALA A 451 27.48 -9.01 -3.57
C ALA A 451 28.10 -7.76 -2.93
N GLU A 452 29.17 -7.90 -2.14
CA GLU A 452 29.91 -6.77 -1.56
C GLU A 452 30.59 -5.91 -2.62
N VAL A 453 31.18 -6.53 -3.66
CA VAL A 453 31.75 -5.79 -4.80
C VAL A 453 30.68 -5.00 -5.55
N ILE A 454 29.50 -5.62 -5.77
CA ILE A 454 28.35 -4.92 -6.38
C ILE A 454 27.91 -3.75 -5.50
N ARG A 455 27.84 -3.93 -4.17
CA ARG A 455 27.49 -2.86 -3.23
C ARG A 455 28.43 -1.66 -3.37
N VAL A 456 29.75 -1.90 -3.45
CA VAL A 456 30.74 -0.82 -3.66
C VAL A 456 30.50 -0.10 -4.99
N ALA A 457 30.21 -0.85 -6.07
CA ALA A 457 29.90 -0.25 -7.37
C ALA A 457 28.62 0.62 -7.31
N LEU A 458 27.56 0.15 -6.66
CA LEU A 458 26.31 0.90 -6.50
C LEU A 458 26.49 2.15 -5.63
N GLU A 459 27.20 2.06 -4.51
CA GLU A 459 27.50 3.20 -3.64
C GLU A 459 28.24 4.32 -4.39
N ARG A 460 29.19 3.97 -5.27
CA ARG A 460 29.92 4.95 -6.11
C ARG A 460 29.04 5.63 -7.14
N LEU A 461 27.94 4.99 -7.54
CA LEU A 461 26.94 5.53 -8.46
C LEU A 461 25.80 6.26 -7.73
N GLY A 462 25.81 6.31 -6.40
CA GLY A 462 24.74 6.90 -5.60
C GLY A 462 23.45 6.06 -5.59
N LEU A 463 23.55 4.75 -5.87
CA LEU A 463 22.43 3.81 -5.91
C LEU A 463 22.42 2.92 -4.67
N ALA A 464 21.23 2.48 -4.26
CA ALA A 464 21.04 1.53 -3.17
C ALA A 464 20.69 0.14 -3.72
N GLY A 465 21.30 -0.90 -3.15
CA GLY A 465 21.00 -2.30 -3.44
C GLY A 465 20.41 -3.01 -2.22
N TYR A 466 19.37 -3.83 -2.44
CA TYR A 466 18.65 -4.57 -1.41
C TYR A 466 18.77 -6.08 -1.69
N PRO A 467 19.63 -6.80 -0.96
CA PRO A 467 19.83 -8.23 -1.18
C PRO A 467 18.67 -9.06 -0.59
N LYS A 468 18.33 -10.15 -1.27
CA LYS A 468 17.50 -11.25 -0.75
C LYS A 468 18.11 -12.59 -1.17
N THR A 469 17.98 -13.60 -0.33
CA THR A 469 18.26 -14.99 -0.76
C THR A 469 17.27 -15.39 -1.86
N SER A 470 17.69 -16.26 -2.77
CA SER A 470 16.76 -16.80 -3.78
C SER A 470 15.83 -17.87 -3.21
N GLY A 471 16.14 -18.43 -2.04
CA GLY A 471 15.49 -19.63 -1.48
C GLY A 471 15.93 -20.93 -2.15
N ALA A 472 16.85 -20.85 -3.11
CA ALA A 472 17.53 -21.99 -3.70
C ALA A 472 19.02 -21.93 -3.34
N THR A 473 19.90 -21.66 -4.30
CA THR A 473 21.36 -21.66 -4.10
C THR A 473 21.97 -20.25 -4.12
N GLY A 474 21.26 -19.26 -4.66
CA GLY A 474 21.81 -17.94 -5.01
C GLY A 474 21.26 -16.76 -4.20
N LEU A 475 21.60 -15.57 -4.67
CA LEU A 475 21.23 -14.28 -4.08
C LEU A 475 20.74 -13.33 -5.19
N HIS A 476 19.65 -12.60 -4.94
CA HIS A 476 19.23 -11.51 -5.81
C HIS A 476 19.49 -10.17 -5.11
N ILE A 477 20.01 -9.18 -5.83
CA ILE A 477 20.14 -7.80 -5.34
C ILE A 477 19.22 -6.91 -6.17
N TYR A 478 18.19 -6.35 -5.52
CA TYR A 478 17.26 -5.43 -6.14
C TYR A 478 17.80 -4.00 -6.04
N VAL A 479 17.75 -3.27 -7.15
CA VAL A 479 18.07 -1.83 -7.21
C VAL A 479 16.80 -1.11 -7.66
N PRO A 480 16.15 -0.32 -6.78
CA PRO A 480 15.00 0.51 -7.14
C PRO A 480 15.40 1.57 -8.18
N LEU A 481 14.57 1.76 -9.19
CA LEU A 481 14.77 2.72 -10.27
C LEU A 481 13.50 3.53 -10.53
N ASP A 482 13.67 4.75 -11.04
CA ASP A 482 12.56 5.46 -11.67
C ASP A 482 12.17 4.72 -12.98
N PRO A 483 10.87 4.50 -13.27
CA PRO A 483 10.40 3.73 -14.42
C PRO A 483 10.46 4.51 -15.74
N VAL A 484 11.63 5.09 -16.04
CA VAL A 484 11.89 5.94 -17.23
C VAL A 484 12.89 5.32 -18.20
N HIS A 485 13.48 4.19 -17.83
CA HIS A 485 14.48 3.49 -18.63
C HIS A 485 13.92 2.17 -19.18
N PRO A 486 14.05 1.89 -20.48
CA PRO A 486 13.59 0.62 -21.03
C PRO A 486 14.43 -0.55 -20.50
N TYR A 487 13.83 -1.75 -20.46
CA TYR A 487 14.49 -2.99 -20.02
C TYR A 487 15.90 -3.18 -20.60
N GLU A 488 16.08 -2.93 -21.89
CA GLU A 488 17.37 -3.05 -22.57
C GLU A 488 18.46 -2.19 -21.90
N ARG A 489 18.13 -0.94 -21.56
CA ARG A 489 19.05 -0.02 -20.89
C ARG A 489 19.39 -0.50 -19.48
N VAL A 490 18.41 -0.99 -18.75
CA VAL A 490 18.59 -1.54 -17.40
C VAL A 490 19.46 -2.80 -17.43
N ARG A 491 19.22 -3.68 -18.40
CA ARG A 491 20.06 -4.87 -18.66
C ARG A 491 21.50 -4.51 -18.97
N HIS A 492 21.75 -3.52 -19.83
CA HIS A 492 23.12 -3.07 -20.13
C HIS A 492 23.82 -2.45 -18.91
N PHE A 493 23.08 -1.77 -18.04
CA PHE A 493 23.61 -1.29 -16.77
C PHE A 493 24.07 -2.45 -15.87
N VAL A 494 23.21 -3.44 -15.65
CA VAL A 494 23.55 -4.64 -14.87
C VAL A 494 24.73 -5.40 -15.49
N GLU A 495 24.75 -5.50 -16.83
CA GLU A 495 25.86 -6.11 -17.55
C GLU A 495 27.18 -5.38 -17.33
N ALA A 496 27.19 -4.06 -17.44
CA ALA A 496 28.38 -3.25 -17.25
C ALA A 496 28.95 -3.40 -15.83
N VAL A 497 28.08 -3.39 -14.81
CA VAL A 497 28.50 -3.62 -13.41
C VAL A 497 28.99 -5.06 -13.22
N GLY A 498 28.31 -6.06 -13.77
CA GLY A 498 28.77 -7.46 -13.73
C GLY A 498 30.16 -7.64 -14.36
N ARG A 499 30.43 -6.98 -15.49
CA ARG A 499 31.76 -7.00 -16.12
C ARG A 499 32.83 -6.35 -15.25
N LEU A 500 32.50 -5.32 -14.47
CA LEU A 500 33.43 -4.75 -13.49
C LEU A 500 33.77 -5.75 -12.38
N VAL A 501 32.79 -6.51 -11.89
CA VAL A 501 33.01 -7.57 -10.88
C VAL A 501 33.95 -8.64 -11.44
N VAL A 502 33.68 -9.14 -12.66
CA VAL A 502 34.53 -10.14 -13.33
C VAL A 502 35.94 -9.60 -13.60
N ALA A 503 36.08 -8.31 -13.96
CA ALA A 503 37.38 -7.70 -14.18
C ALA A 503 38.18 -7.50 -12.88
N ALA A 504 37.50 -7.25 -11.76
CA ALA A 504 38.12 -7.12 -10.45
C ALA A 504 38.65 -8.46 -9.93
N ASP A 505 37.89 -9.54 -10.12
CA ASP A 505 38.33 -10.90 -9.80
C ASP A 505 37.72 -11.94 -10.77
N PRO A 506 38.49 -12.37 -11.80
CA PRO A 506 38.05 -13.38 -12.76
C PRO A 506 37.88 -14.79 -12.17
N GLY A 507 38.41 -15.05 -10.97
CA GLY A 507 38.25 -16.29 -10.23
C GLY A 507 37.00 -16.31 -9.35
N LEU A 508 36.49 -15.14 -8.97
CA LEU A 508 35.28 -14.98 -8.16
C LEU A 508 34.00 -15.14 -8.97
N ALA A 509 33.89 -14.45 -10.10
CA ALA A 509 32.65 -14.31 -10.85
C ALA A 509 32.82 -14.56 -12.35
N THR A 510 31.71 -14.83 -13.03
CA THR A 510 31.66 -15.04 -14.47
C THR A 510 30.34 -14.56 -15.07
N MET A 511 30.38 -14.24 -16.36
CA MET A 511 29.21 -13.95 -17.19
C MET A 511 29.17 -14.85 -18.44
N GLU A 512 29.96 -15.92 -18.46
CA GLU A 512 30.03 -16.86 -19.57
C GLU A 512 28.74 -17.67 -19.70
N TRP A 513 28.18 -17.72 -20.90
CA TRP A 513 26.97 -18.52 -21.18
C TRP A 513 27.23 -20.02 -21.14
N ASP A 514 28.45 -20.46 -21.44
CA ASP A 514 28.84 -21.87 -21.48
C ASP A 514 28.97 -22.44 -20.05
N ILE A 515 28.06 -23.34 -19.66
CA ILE A 515 27.94 -23.86 -18.27
C ILE A 515 29.26 -24.43 -17.73
N PRO A 516 30.02 -25.26 -18.46
CA PRO A 516 31.30 -25.79 -17.99
C PRO A 516 32.34 -24.70 -17.67
N ARG A 517 32.27 -23.52 -18.30
CA ARG A 517 33.19 -22.39 -18.03
C ARG A 517 32.85 -21.62 -16.76
N ARG A 518 31.74 -21.95 -16.11
CA ARG A 518 31.29 -21.30 -14.87
C ARG A 518 31.83 -21.96 -13.61
N ALA A 519 32.36 -23.18 -13.71
CA ALA A 519 32.78 -23.98 -12.57
C ALA A 519 33.71 -23.21 -11.61
N GLY A 520 33.40 -23.28 -10.32
CA GLY A 520 34.12 -22.60 -9.23
C GLY A 520 33.83 -21.11 -9.08
N LYS A 521 32.87 -20.54 -9.84
CA LYS A 521 32.59 -19.09 -9.88
C LYS A 521 31.12 -18.77 -9.66
N VAL A 522 30.84 -17.54 -9.25
CA VAL A 522 29.49 -16.97 -9.20
C VAL A 522 29.08 -16.46 -10.58
N PHE A 523 28.02 -17.00 -11.16
CA PHE A 523 27.43 -16.50 -12.39
C PHE A 523 26.56 -15.28 -12.10
N ILE A 524 26.80 -14.19 -12.84
CA ILE A 524 26.00 -12.96 -12.75
C ILE A 524 25.05 -12.93 -13.95
N ASP A 525 23.77 -13.29 -13.76
CA ASP A 525 22.78 -13.32 -14.86
C ASP A 525 22.15 -11.94 -15.09
N HIS A 526 22.76 -11.14 -15.97
CA HIS A 526 22.15 -9.86 -16.38
C HIS A 526 20.89 -10.05 -17.22
N ASN A 527 20.67 -11.22 -17.83
CA ASN A 527 19.47 -11.48 -18.63
C ASN A 527 18.21 -11.62 -17.79
N GLN A 528 18.25 -11.62 -16.46
CA GLN A 528 17.03 -11.49 -15.65
C GLN A 528 16.31 -10.14 -15.88
N ASN A 529 17.02 -9.13 -16.39
CA ASN A 529 16.49 -7.80 -16.67
C ASN A 529 15.86 -7.70 -18.06
N VAL A 530 15.04 -8.68 -18.44
CA VAL A 530 14.28 -8.69 -19.70
C VAL A 530 12.79 -8.74 -19.39
N GLY A 531 11.99 -8.00 -20.16
CA GLY A 531 10.53 -7.97 -19.99
C GLY A 531 9.91 -9.36 -20.04
N GLY A 532 9.05 -9.66 -19.06
CA GLY A 532 8.34 -10.95 -18.96
C GLY A 532 9.17 -12.15 -18.54
N LYS A 533 10.44 -11.98 -18.15
CA LYS A 533 11.24 -13.06 -17.56
C LYS A 533 10.82 -13.30 -16.11
N THR A 534 10.84 -14.57 -15.70
CA THR A 534 10.37 -15.02 -14.39
C THR A 534 11.49 -14.95 -13.37
N ILE A 535 11.22 -14.30 -12.24
CA ILE A 535 12.10 -14.27 -11.07
C ILE A 535 11.24 -14.36 -9.81
N ALA A 536 11.59 -15.25 -8.88
CA ALA A 536 10.79 -15.45 -7.67
C ALA A 536 10.72 -14.15 -6.86
N SER A 537 9.51 -13.76 -6.46
CA SER A 537 9.25 -12.56 -5.66
C SER A 537 10.05 -12.57 -4.35
N VAL A 538 10.23 -11.39 -3.75
CA VAL A 538 10.44 -11.30 -2.30
C VAL A 538 9.35 -12.10 -1.58
N TYR A 539 9.71 -12.82 -0.52
CA TYR A 539 8.80 -13.69 0.24
C TYR A 539 8.10 -14.81 -0.55
N SER A 540 8.52 -15.10 -1.79
CA SER A 540 7.98 -16.28 -2.51
C SER A 540 8.58 -17.55 -1.94
N VAL A 541 7.72 -18.47 -1.49
CA VAL A 541 8.13 -19.81 -1.07
C VAL A 541 8.71 -20.58 -2.26
N ARG A 542 9.70 -21.44 -2.02
CA ARG A 542 10.26 -22.35 -3.02
C ARG A 542 9.77 -23.80 -2.82
N PRO A 543 9.57 -24.58 -3.91
CA PRO A 543 9.12 -25.98 -3.87
C PRO A 543 10.29 -26.89 -3.49
N ARG A 544 10.82 -26.72 -2.28
CA ARG A 544 11.94 -27.48 -1.73
C ARG A 544 11.63 -27.94 -0.32
N ALA A 545 12.38 -28.92 0.16
CA ALA A 545 12.32 -29.34 1.56
C ALA A 545 12.55 -28.13 2.50
N GLY A 546 11.67 -27.99 3.50
CA GLY A 546 11.66 -26.85 4.41
C GLY A 546 10.91 -25.60 3.92
N ALA A 547 10.34 -25.63 2.71
CA ALA A 547 9.57 -24.54 2.11
C ALA A 547 10.25 -23.14 2.27
N PRO A 548 11.52 -22.99 1.86
CA PRO A 548 12.32 -21.79 2.13
C PRO A 548 11.86 -20.55 1.35
#